data_AF-A0A210PY01-F1
#
_entry.id   AF-A0A210PY01-F1
#
_cell.length_a   1.000
_cell.length_b   1.000
_cell.length_c   1.000
_cell.angle_alpha   90.00
_cell.angle_beta   90.00
_cell.angle_gamma   90.00
#
_symmetry.space_group_name_H-M   'P 1'
#
loop_
_entity.id
_entity.type
_entity.pdbx_description
1 polymer ?
#
loop_
_entity_poly.entity_id
_entity_poly.type
_entity_poly.pdbx_seq_one_letter_code
_entity_poly.pdbx_strand_id
1 'polypeptide(L)'
;MSLVKTIEEDSQFDVELTNAGSKLVVVDFFATWCGPCIGIAKKYEELSEAYKNVVFLKVDVDICQGTASKEGVTAMPTFKFYKNKTKVDIQRGADPVQLEEKIKQRMGNAEEGEDDTVVKGHMDLAAFISKSGCECLNEADDHPLVHAFTTKGGYLESDCDEQLIINVEFNQSVKLHSLKIYGPAENGPKTVKIFQNLPNTLDFDKAENMEPTQTLELTPEDVMEGTLINLRYVKYQNVQSITIFVKDNLGGADTTQINYLGFVGSTAASTNMSDFKRVAGKKGESH
;
A
#
# COMPACT_ATOMS: atom_id res chain seq x y z
N MET A 1 21.96 22.83 13.75
CA MET A 1 22.02 21.94 14.93
C MET A 1 21.42 20.64 14.47
N SER A 2 22.18 19.55 14.57
CA SER A 2 21.76 18.22 14.12
C SER A 2 20.39 17.88 14.73
N LEU A 3 19.47 17.36 13.90
CA LEU A 3 18.17 16.86 14.34
C LEU A 3 18.20 15.38 14.70
N VAL A 4 19.40 14.77 14.71
CA VAL A 4 19.61 13.40 15.12
C VAL A 4 19.53 13.31 16.63
N LYS A 5 18.62 12.49 17.15
CA LYS A 5 18.51 12.21 18.58
C LYS A 5 19.30 10.97 18.96
N THR A 6 20.13 11.08 19.99
CA THR A 6 20.86 9.94 20.56
C THR A 6 19.96 9.19 21.53
N ILE A 7 19.97 7.86 21.44
CA ILE A 7 19.40 6.97 22.46
C ILE A 7 20.51 6.63 23.44
N GLU A 8 20.32 7.02 24.70
CA GLU A 8 21.34 6.91 25.76
C GLU A 8 21.15 5.66 26.64
N GLU A 9 19.97 5.04 26.59
CA GLU A 9 19.63 3.82 27.32
C GLU A 9 18.57 2.99 26.57
N ASP A 10 18.53 1.68 26.84
CA ASP A 10 17.65 0.72 26.13
C ASP A 10 16.15 1.07 26.25
N SER A 11 15.72 1.60 27.40
CA SER A 11 14.32 1.99 27.66
C SER A 11 13.82 3.13 26.75
N GLN A 12 14.72 3.98 26.26
CA GLN A 12 14.35 5.12 25.43
C GLN A 12 13.96 4.71 24.01
N PHE A 13 14.46 3.58 23.50
CA PHE A 13 14.27 3.20 22.11
C PHE A 13 12.79 3.02 21.73
N ASP A 14 12.06 2.19 22.47
CA ASP A 14 10.63 1.92 22.23
C ASP A 14 9.77 3.18 22.47
N VAL A 15 10.19 4.06 23.38
CA VAL A 15 9.54 5.35 23.66
C VAL A 15 9.68 6.29 22.47
N GLU A 16 10.88 6.41 21.89
CA GLU A 16 11.11 7.27 20.73
C GLU A 16 10.41 6.76 19.46
N LEU A 17 10.38 5.44 19.25
CA LEU A 17 9.56 4.84 18.19
C LEU A 17 8.07 5.16 18.37
N THR A 18 7.59 5.23 19.63
CA THR A 18 6.21 5.60 19.94
C THR A 18 5.93 7.07 19.69
N ASN A 19 6.83 7.96 20.13
CA ASN A 19 6.70 9.40 19.97
C ASN A 19 6.74 9.84 18.49
N ALA A 20 7.40 9.07 17.63
CA ALA A 20 7.44 9.34 16.21
C ALA A 20 6.07 9.21 15.50
N GLY A 21 5.12 8.46 16.10
CA GLY A 21 3.80 8.22 15.53
C GLY A 21 3.87 7.60 14.14
N SER A 22 3.28 8.28 13.15
CA SER A 22 3.25 7.83 11.75
C SER A 22 4.47 8.27 10.91
N LYS A 23 5.39 9.05 11.48
CA LYS A 23 6.60 9.49 10.78
C LYS A 23 7.53 8.30 10.56
N LEU A 24 8.26 8.33 9.44
CA LEU A 24 9.38 7.43 9.23
C LEU A 24 10.45 7.71 10.29
N VAL A 25 10.96 6.66 10.93
CA VAL A 25 12.10 6.72 11.84
C VAL A 25 13.26 5.99 11.18
N VAL A 26 14.41 6.64 11.09
CA VAL A 26 15.66 6.03 10.64
C VAL A 26 16.57 5.96 11.84
N VAL A 27 17.11 4.78 12.12
CA VAL A 27 17.97 4.54 13.28
C VAL A 27 19.34 4.09 12.79
N ASP A 28 20.38 4.84 13.14
CA ASP A 28 21.78 4.45 12.95
C ASP A 28 22.28 3.66 14.17
N PHE A 29 22.50 2.36 14.00
CA PHE A 29 23.20 1.54 14.98
C PHE A 29 24.71 1.59 14.70
N PHE A 30 25.42 2.31 15.55
CA PHE A 30 26.83 2.64 15.38
C PHE A 30 27.67 2.22 16.58
N ALA A 31 29.00 2.31 16.42
CA ALA A 31 29.95 2.23 17.52
C ALA A 31 30.98 3.34 17.38
N THR A 32 31.49 3.87 18.49
CA THR A 32 32.47 4.98 18.48
C THR A 32 33.81 4.61 17.84
N TRP A 33 34.19 3.33 17.89
CA TRP A 33 35.42 2.78 17.32
C TRP A 33 35.26 2.31 15.87
N CYS A 34 34.07 2.40 15.29
CA CYS A 34 33.77 1.95 13.93
C CYS A 34 34.16 3.02 12.89
N GLY A 35 35.24 2.78 12.14
CA GLY A 35 35.70 3.68 11.08
C GLY A 35 34.65 4.05 10.03
N PRO A 36 33.90 3.08 9.46
CA PRO A 36 32.80 3.39 8.52
C PRO A 36 31.68 4.24 9.13
N CYS A 37 31.42 4.10 10.43
CA CYS A 37 30.41 4.89 11.14
C CYS A 37 30.81 6.37 11.20
N ILE A 38 32.09 6.65 11.48
CA ILE A 38 32.64 8.00 11.45
C ILE A 38 32.52 8.60 10.04
N GLY A 39 32.77 7.80 9.00
CA GLY A 39 32.72 8.24 7.61
C GLY A 39 31.32 8.69 7.15
N ILE A 40 30.25 8.04 7.61
CA ILE A 40 28.87 8.35 7.21
C ILE A 40 28.16 9.34 8.13
N ALA A 41 28.64 9.53 9.37
CA ALA A 41 28.00 10.37 10.39
C ALA A 41 27.65 11.78 9.89
N LYS A 42 28.56 12.46 9.18
CA LYS A 42 28.30 13.80 8.64
C LYS A 42 27.12 13.79 7.66
N LYS A 43 27.08 12.81 6.75
CA LYS A 43 26.00 12.69 5.78
C LYS A 43 24.68 12.34 6.48
N TYR A 44 24.71 11.50 7.52
CA TYR A 44 23.54 11.18 8.32
C TYR A 44 22.93 12.43 8.97
N GLU A 45 23.77 13.31 9.51
CA GLU A 45 23.32 14.61 10.05
C GLU A 45 22.75 15.52 8.95
N GLU A 46 23.40 15.62 7.79
CA GLU A 46 22.89 16.38 6.63
C GLU A 46 21.51 15.86 6.17
N LEU A 47 21.30 14.54 6.18
CA LEU A 47 20.01 13.92 5.85
C LEU A 47 18.94 14.27 6.89
N SER A 48 19.28 14.29 8.18
CA SER A 48 18.38 14.76 9.25
C SER A 48 17.96 16.23 9.04
N GLU A 49 18.84 17.03 8.45
CA GLU A 49 18.54 18.41 8.15
C GLU A 49 17.68 18.57 6.88
N ALA A 50 17.92 17.74 5.86
CA ALA A 50 17.16 17.76 4.62
C ALA A 50 15.72 17.21 4.77
N TYR A 51 15.52 16.19 5.62
CA TYR A 51 14.26 15.47 5.73
C TYR A 51 13.58 15.69 7.09
N LYS A 52 13.06 16.90 7.31
CA LYS A 52 12.46 17.34 8.60
C LYS A 52 11.22 16.54 9.05
N ASN A 53 10.56 15.85 8.13
CA ASN A 53 9.41 14.98 8.41
C ASN A 53 9.79 13.52 8.73
N VAL A 54 11.09 13.22 8.77
CA VAL A 54 11.65 11.94 9.22
C VAL A 54 12.32 12.14 10.57
N VAL A 55 12.15 11.18 11.47
CA VAL A 55 12.84 11.15 12.75
C VAL A 55 14.15 10.40 12.58
N PHE A 56 15.26 11.00 12.95
CA PHE A 56 16.58 10.38 12.90
C PHE A 56 17.06 10.08 14.31
N LEU A 57 17.37 8.81 14.57
CA LEU A 57 17.88 8.33 15.85
C LEU A 57 19.26 7.72 15.65
N LYS A 58 20.11 7.78 16.66
CA LYS A 58 21.34 6.98 16.70
C LYS A 58 21.45 6.22 18.00
N VAL A 59 21.87 4.96 17.90
CA VAL A 59 21.99 4.02 19.01
C VAL A 59 23.43 3.51 19.02
N ASP A 60 24.15 3.78 20.10
CA ASP A 60 25.46 3.19 20.32
C ASP A 60 25.28 1.75 20.80
N VAL A 61 25.80 0.78 20.05
CA VAL A 61 25.64 -0.65 20.36
C VAL A 61 26.38 -1.07 21.62
N ASP A 62 27.40 -0.33 22.06
CA ASP A 62 28.14 -0.61 23.30
C ASP A 62 27.37 -0.13 24.54
N ILE A 63 26.55 0.92 24.39
CA ILE A 63 25.72 1.50 25.45
C ILE A 63 24.36 0.80 25.54
N CYS A 64 23.69 0.62 24.40
CA CYS A 64 22.34 0.04 24.31
C CYS A 64 22.41 -1.41 23.82
N GLN A 65 23.12 -2.27 24.56
CA GLN A 65 23.38 -3.65 24.17
C GLN A 65 22.09 -4.49 24.08
N GLY A 66 21.12 -4.23 24.95
CA GLY A 66 19.82 -4.92 24.93
C GLY A 66 19.05 -4.63 23.66
N THR A 67 18.99 -3.36 23.26
CA THR A 67 18.36 -2.89 22.03
C THR A 67 19.10 -3.43 20.82
N ALA A 68 20.42 -3.30 20.76
CA ALA A 68 21.23 -3.82 19.66
C ALA A 68 21.02 -5.34 19.46
N SER A 69 20.95 -6.09 20.56
CA SER A 69 20.70 -7.55 20.54
C SER A 69 19.27 -7.88 20.11
N LYS A 70 18.25 -7.22 20.69
CA LYS A 70 16.82 -7.37 20.31
C LYS A 70 16.60 -7.06 18.84
N GLU A 71 17.32 -6.05 18.34
CA GLU A 71 17.30 -5.64 16.95
C GLU A 71 18.20 -6.51 16.05
N GLY A 72 18.95 -7.47 16.59
CA GLY A 72 19.79 -8.37 15.77
C GLY A 72 20.87 -7.62 14.97
N VAL A 73 21.44 -6.56 15.55
CA VAL A 73 22.56 -5.82 14.97
C VAL A 73 23.83 -6.65 15.09
N THR A 74 24.46 -6.95 13.97
CA THR A 74 25.65 -7.82 13.88
C THR A 74 26.83 -7.16 13.18
N ALA A 75 26.63 -5.95 12.62
CA ALA A 75 27.65 -5.16 11.94
C ALA A 75 27.28 -3.68 12.04
N MET A 76 28.30 -2.82 12.12
CA MET A 76 28.12 -1.37 12.20
C MET A 76 28.80 -0.66 11.02
N PRO A 77 28.18 0.40 10.46
CA PRO A 77 26.85 0.88 10.80
C PRO A 77 25.76 -0.03 10.24
N THR A 78 24.66 -0.18 10.98
CA THR A 78 23.42 -0.73 10.44
C THR A 78 22.33 0.30 10.60
N PHE A 79 21.73 0.71 9.49
CA PHE A 79 20.58 1.59 9.46
C PHE A 79 19.31 0.76 9.44
N LYS A 80 18.38 1.08 10.32
CA LYS A 80 17.05 0.47 10.32
C LYS A 80 15.98 1.53 10.18
N PHE A 81 14.91 1.16 9.48
CA PHE A 81 13.82 2.05 9.15
C PHE A 81 12.56 1.52 9.82
N TYR A 82 11.82 2.40 10.49
CA TYR A 82 10.60 2.06 11.19
C TYR A 82 9.46 2.99 10.81
N LYS A 83 8.25 2.45 10.76
CA LYS A 83 7.01 3.21 10.61
C LYS A 83 5.95 2.53 11.46
N ASN A 84 5.19 3.29 12.25
CA ASN A 84 4.22 2.74 13.21
C ASN A 84 4.82 1.64 14.11
N LYS A 85 6.08 1.82 14.55
CA LYS A 85 6.88 0.85 15.34
C LYS A 85 7.25 -0.47 14.63
N THR A 86 6.82 -0.67 13.39
CA THR A 86 7.21 -1.82 12.58
C THR A 86 8.46 -1.50 11.79
N LYS A 87 9.42 -2.43 11.74
CA LYS A 87 10.64 -2.29 10.95
C LYS A 87 10.33 -2.55 9.47
N VAL A 88 10.41 -1.50 8.65
CA VAL A 88 10.04 -1.52 7.23
C VAL A 88 11.23 -1.70 6.29
N ASP A 89 12.47 -1.48 6.77
CA ASP A 89 13.67 -1.67 5.96
C ASP A 89 14.94 -1.81 6.83
N ILE A 90 16.01 -2.32 6.23
CA ILE A 90 17.33 -2.42 6.82
C ILE A 90 18.41 -2.16 5.76
N GLN A 91 19.43 -1.39 6.12
CA GLN A 91 20.65 -1.25 5.35
C GLN A 91 21.84 -1.54 6.25
N ARG A 92 22.75 -2.39 5.77
CA ARG A 92 24.00 -2.70 6.46
C ARG A 92 25.14 -2.03 5.72
N GLY A 93 26.08 -1.44 6.47
CA GLY A 93 27.24 -0.78 5.93
C GLY A 93 27.02 0.70 5.59
N ALA A 94 28.14 1.40 5.49
CA ALA A 94 28.18 2.84 5.22
C ALA A 94 28.06 3.11 3.71
N ASP A 95 26.83 3.23 3.22
CA ASP A 95 26.53 3.67 1.85
C ASP A 95 25.58 4.90 1.89
N PRO A 96 26.10 6.12 1.72
CA PRO A 96 25.31 7.34 1.83
C PRO A 96 24.29 7.51 0.70
N VAL A 97 24.56 6.95 -0.49
CA VAL A 97 23.67 7.06 -1.65
C VAL A 97 22.48 6.14 -1.44
N GLN A 98 22.74 4.87 -1.14
CA GLN A 98 21.69 3.90 -0.85
C GLN A 98 20.83 4.33 0.35
N LEU A 99 21.45 4.93 1.37
CA LEU A 99 20.73 5.41 2.54
C LEU A 99 19.74 6.51 2.17
N GLU A 100 20.17 7.49 1.39
CA GLU A 100 19.30 8.57 0.93
C GLU A 100 18.19 8.06 -0.02
N GLU A 101 18.50 7.10 -0.89
CA GLU A 101 17.51 6.45 -1.76
C GLU A 101 16.43 5.72 -0.95
N LYS A 102 16.83 4.94 0.06
CA LYS A 102 15.89 4.27 0.96
C LYS A 102 15.06 5.27 1.76
N ILE A 103 15.65 6.37 2.23
CA ILE A 103 14.89 7.44 2.89
C ILE A 103 13.83 7.99 1.92
N LYS A 104 14.21 8.37 0.69
CA LYS A 104 13.25 8.86 -0.32
C LYS A 104 12.15 7.85 -0.65
N GLN A 105 12.51 6.58 -0.80
CA GLN A 105 11.57 5.50 -1.06
C GLN A 105 10.56 5.36 0.09
N ARG A 106 11.04 5.35 1.34
CA ARG A 106 10.17 5.17 2.52
C ARG A 106 9.42 6.44 2.94
N MET A 107 9.88 7.61 2.51
CA MET A 107 9.19 8.90 2.66
C MET A 107 8.11 9.14 1.59
N GLY A 108 8.33 8.68 0.36
CA GLY A 108 7.35 8.74 -0.72
C GLY A 108 6.07 7.96 -0.41
N ASN A 109 6.17 6.97 0.49
CA ASN A 109 5.06 6.23 1.09
C ASN A 109 4.36 6.98 2.24
N ALA A 110 4.45 8.31 2.35
CA ALA A 110 3.72 9.07 3.40
C ALA A 110 2.18 9.05 3.25
N GLU A 111 1.67 8.53 2.15
CA GLU A 111 0.38 7.81 2.07
C GLU A 111 0.76 6.43 1.53
N GLU A 112 0.76 5.39 2.37
CA GLU A 112 0.90 3.95 2.04
C GLU A 112 1.47 3.23 3.27
N GLY A 113 0.63 2.43 3.92
CA GLY A 113 1.09 1.37 4.83
C GLY A 113 1.96 0.36 4.08
N GLU A 114 2.56 -0.56 4.83
CA GLU A 114 2.96 -1.86 4.27
C GLU A 114 1.70 -2.55 3.74
N ASP A 115 1.40 -2.24 2.49
CA ASP A 115 0.53 -2.95 1.57
C ASP A 115 1.46 -3.96 0.87
N ASP A 116 1.13 -5.24 0.95
CA ASP A 116 1.91 -6.39 0.46
C ASP A 116 1.94 -6.46 -1.10
N THR A 117 2.04 -5.31 -1.78
CA THR A 117 1.45 -5.14 -3.13
C THR A 117 2.43 -4.86 -4.25
N VAL A 118 3.73 -4.71 -3.96
CA VAL A 118 4.75 -4.61 -5.01
C VAL A 118 5.15 -6.01 -5.47
N VAL A 119 4.27 -6.66 -6.23
CA VAL A 119 4.63 -7.83 -7.02
C VAL A 119 5.54 -7.36 -8.16
N LYS A 120 6.78 -7.87 -8.23
CA LYS A 120 7.80 -7.44 -9.20
C LYS A 120 7.25 -7.43 -10.64
N GLY A 121 7.19 -6.26 -11.26
CA GLY A 121 6.67 -6.06 -12.62
C GLY A 121 5.20 -5.66 -12.70
N HIS A 122 4.53 -5.50 -11.55
CA HIS A 122 3.16 -5.03 -11.44
C HIS A 122 3.09 -3.75 -10.59
N MET A 123 2.04 -2.97 -10.81
CA MET A 123 1.77 -1.67 -10.19
C MET A 123 0.29 -1.58 -9.83
N ASP A 124 -0.03 -0.64 -8.94
CA ASP A 124 -1.41 -0.27 -8.67
C ASP A 124 -2.05 0.37 -9.91
N LEU A 125 -3.26 -0.09 -10.27
CA LEU A 125 -3.96 0.33 -11.47
C LEU A 125 -5.00 1.44 -11.24
N ALA A 126 -5.07 2.05 -10.05
CA ALA A 126 -6.03 3.11 -9.73
C ALA A 126 -6.03 4.26 -10.75
N ALA A 127 -4.86 4.63 -11.30
CA ALA A 127 -4.74 5.68 -12.31
C ALA A 127 -5.31 5.30 -13.69
N PHE A 128 -5.56 4.01 -13.93
CA PHE A 128 -6.13 3.51 -15.18
C PHE A 128 -7.64 3.25 -15.09
N ILE A 129 -8.24 3.35 -13.90
CA ILE A 129 -9.68 3.19 -13.71
C ILE A 129 -10.43 4.44 -14.20
N SER A 130 -11.37 4.25 -15.12
CA SER A 130 -12.28 5.27 -15.61
C SER A 130 -13.48 5.38 -14.68
N LYS A 131 -13.38 6.19 -13.62
CA LYS A 131 -14.45 6.34 -12.61
C LYS A 131 -15.81 6.70 -13.20
N SER A 132 -15.85 7.45 -14.29
CA SER A 132 -17.10 7.83 -14.98
C SER A 132 -17.75 6.69 -15.76
N GLY A 133 -17.00 5.64 -16.09
CA GLY A 133 -17.51 4.41 -16.74
C GLY A 133 -17.76 3.27 -15.76
N CYS A 134 -17.49 3.48 -14.46
CA CYS A 134 -17.78 2.48 -13.45
C CYS A 134 -19.25 2.60 -13.02
N GLU A 135 -19.90 1.47 -12.80
CA GLU A 135 -21.28 1.39 -12.32
C GLU A 135 -21.39 0.32 -11.23
N CYS A 136 -22.31 0.54 -10.28
CA CYS A 136 -22.65 -0.45 -9.28
C CYS A 136 -24.16 -0.67 -9.25
N LEU A 137 -24.60 -1.92 -9.24
CA LEU A 137 -25.99 -2.28 -9.00
C LEU A 137 -26.16 -2.64 -7.53
N ASN A 138 -27.29 -2.22 -6.96
CA ASN A 138 -27.65 -2.38 -5.55
C ASN A 138 -26.73 -1.60 -4.58
N GLU A 139 -26.09 -0.50 -5.02
CA GLU A 139 -25.38 0.39 -4.08
C GLU A 139 -26.36 1.26 -3.29
N ALA A 140 -26.06 1.49 -2.01
CA ALA A 140 -26.81 2.41 -1.16
C ALA A 140 -26.46 3.88 -1.51
N ASP A 141 -27.47 4.76 -1.49
CA ASP A 141 -27.33 6.18 -1.85
C ASP A 141 -26.27 6.93 -1.02
N ASP A 142 -26.16 6.60 0.27
CA ASP A 142 -25.20 7.21 1.20
C ASP A 142 -23.79 6.58 1.11
N HIS A 143 -23.68 5.39 0.51
CA HIS A 143 -22.46 4.59 0.43
C HIS A 143 -22.18 4.09 -1.02
N PRO A 144 -21.98 5.01 -1.99
CA PRO A 144 -21.75 4.66 -3.38
C PRO A 144 -20.35 4.10 -3.67
N LEU A 145 -20.22 3.42 -4.81
CA LEU A 145 -19.01 2.78 -5.34
C LEU A 145 -17.78 3.70 -5.37
N VAL A 146 -17.98 4.99 -5.62
CA VAL A 146 -16.88 5.96 -5.68
C VAL A 146 -16.05 5.98 -4.38
N HIS A 147 -16.67 5.66 -3.24
CA HIS A 147 -15.99 5.56 -1.96
C HIS A 147 -15.02 4.38 -1.89
N ALA A 148 -15.35 3.24 -2.52
CA ALA A 148 -14.47 2.08 -2.54
C ALA A 148 -13.18 2.31 -3.36
N PHE A 149 -13.11 3.33 -4.23
CA PHE A 149 -11.88 3.67 -4.96
C PHE A 149 -10.93 4.61 -4.21
N THR A 150 -11.21 4.96 -2.95
CA THR A 150 -10.40 5.88 -2.16
C THR A 150 -10.19 5.35 -0.75
N THR A 151 -9.01 5.58 -0.19
CA THR A 151 -8.70 5.26 1.20
C THR A 151 -9.07 6.42 2.16
N LYS A 152 -9.57 7.54 1.63
CA LYS A 152 -9.79 8.80 2.37
C LYS A 152 -11.14 8.89 3.10
N GLY A 153 -11.71 7.75 3.49
CA GLY A 153 -12.97 7.65 4.23
C GLY A 153 -14.18 7.52 3.31
N GLY A 154 -15.16 6.74 3.79
CA GLY A 154 -16.28 6.22 3.01
C GLY A 154 -16.13 4.72 2.74
N TYR A 155 -17.22 4.07 2.37
CA TYR A 155 -17.27 2.69 1.91
C TYR A 155 -18.41 2.55 0.90
N LEU A 156 -18.36 1.48 0.12
CA LEU A 156 -19.49 0.96 -0.65
C LEU A 156 -20.31 0.03 0.24
N GLU A 157 -21.62 0.15 0.22
CA GLU A 157 -22.54 -0.77 0.89
C GLU A 157 -23.70 -1.13 -0.03
N SER A 158 -24.22 -2.35 0.12
CA SER A 158 -25.43 -2.77 -0.58
C SER A 158 -26.72 -2.28 0.10
N ASP A 159 -27.75 -2.00 -0.70
CA ASP A 159 -28.99 -1.38 -0.20
C ASP A 159 -30.05 -2.40 0.23
N CYS A 160 -30.44 -3.30 -0.67
CA CYS A 160 -31.61 -4.16 -0.46
C CYS A 160 -31.27 -5.53 0.17
N ASP A 161 -30.14 -6.09 -0.19
CA ASP A 161 -29.66 -7.43 0.21
C ASP A 161 -28.13 -7.48 0.11
N GLU A 162 -27.51 -8.63 0.37
CA GLU A 162 -26.06 -8.79 0.39
C GLU A 162 -25.39 -8.76 -0.99
N GLN A 163 -26.16 -8.75 -2.09
CA GLN A 163 -25.61 -8.87 -3.43
C GLN A 163 -25.17 -7.53 -4.02
N LEU A 164 -24.02 -7.50 -4.69
CA LEU A 164 -23.53 -6.33 -5.44
C LEU A 164 -23.02 -6.74 -6.80
N ILE A 165 -23.28 -5.93 -7.82
CA ILE A 165 -22.60 -6.04 -9.12
C ILE A 165 -21.82 -4.76 -9.36
N ILE A 166 -20.50 -4.87 -9.39
CA ILE A 166 -19.58 -3.74 -9.58
C ILE A 166 -18.93 -3.90 -10.95
N ASN A 167 -19.16 -2.97 -11.86
CA ASN A 167 -18.46 -2.89 -13.13
C ASN A 167 -17.37 -1.82 -13.06
N VAL A 168 -16.14 -2.22 -13.33
CA VAL A 168 -14.97 -1.33 -13.36
C VAL A 168 -14.41 -1.28 -14.76
N GLU A 169 -14.36 -0.08 -15.33
CA GLU A 169 -13.77 0.17 -16.64
C GLU A 169 -12.36 0.74 -16.53
N PHE A 170 -11.48 0.29 -17.41
CA PHE A 170 -10.12 0.81 -17.55
C PHE A 170 -10.02 1.70 -18.80
N ASN A 171 -9.29 2.81 -18.70
CA ASN A 171 -9.05 3.74 -19.81
C ASN A 171 -8.12 3.19 -20.91
N GLN A 172 -7.49 2.04 -20.66
CA GLN A 172 -6.71 1.28 -21.62
C GLN A 172 -6.69 -0.19 -21.21
N SER A 173 -6.32 -1.08 -22.14
CA SER A 173 -6.14 -2.50 -21.83
C SER A 173 -5.03 -2.72 -20.78
N VAL A 174 -5.38 -3.43 -19.71
CA VAL A 174 -4.46 -3.82 -18.62
C VAL A 174 -4.35 -5.34 -18.50
N LYS A 175 -3.35 -5.79 -17.75
CA LYS A 175 -3.15 -7.16 -17.31
C LYS A 175 -3.35 -7.21 -15.81
N LEU A 176 -4.25 -8.05 -15.31
CA LEU A 176 -4.54 -8.12 -13.87
C LEU A 176 -3.80 -9.29 -13.23
N HIS A 177 -2.98 -8.99 -12.22
CA HIS A 177 -2.26 -9.97 -11.43
C HIS A 177 -3.01 -10.29 -10.13
N SER A 178 -3.42 -9.25 -9.39
CA SER A 178 -4.11 -9.40 -8.12
C SER A 178 -5.23 -8.37 -7.96
N LEU A 179 -6.18 -8.72 -7.09
CA LEU A 179 -7.27 -7.87 -6.63
C LEU A 179 -7.01 -7.48 -5.18
N LYS A 180 -7.36 -6.25 -4.83
CA LYS A 180 -7.47 -5.76 -3.45
C LYS A 180 -8.96 -5.53 -3.20
N ILE A 181 -9.54 -6.21 -2.22
CA ILE A 181 -10.93 -5.98 -1.82
C ILE A 181 -10.98 -5.99 -0.29
N TYR A 182 -11.15 -4.82 0.32
CA TYR A 182 -11.13 -4.69 1.77
C TYR A 182 -12.54 -4.49 2.28
N GLY A 183 -12.88 -5.13 3.39
CA GLY A 183 -14.18 -5.02 4.02
C GLY A 183 -14.13 -5.53 5.46
N PRO A 184 -15.19 -5.28 6.26
CA PRO A 184 -15.24 -5.77 7.62
C PRO A 184 -15.34 -7.31 7.65
N ALA A 185 -14.87 -7.95 8.71
CA ALA A 185 -14.91 -9.42 8.81
C ALA A 185 -16.33 -10.00 8.91
N GLU A 186 -17.32 -9.19 9.28
CA GLU A 186 -18.72 -9.61 9.47
C GLU A 186 -19.54 -9.43 8.19
N ASN A 187 -19.61 -8.22 7.64
CA ASN A 187 -20.39 -7.91 6.43
C ASN A 187 -19.50 -7.68 5.20
N GLY A 188 -18.25 -8.11 5.20
CA GLY A 188 -17.37 -8.06 4.02
C GLY A 188 -17.66 -9.19 3.02
N PRO A 189 -17.23 -9.05 1.75
CA PRO A 189 -17.56 -10.00 0.68
C PRO A 189 -16.93 -11.37 0.92
N LYS A 190 -17.66 -12.44 0.57
CA LYS A 190 -17.19 -13.83 0.68
C LYS A 190 -17.14 -14.50 -0.68
N THR A 191 -18.29 -14.80 -1.29
CA THR A 191 -18.34 -15.45 -2.59
C THR A 191 -18.33 -14.40 -3.69
N VAL A 192 -17.23 -14.31 -4.44
CA VAL A 192 -17.05 -13.31 -5.49
C VAL A 192 -16.84 -13.97 -6.84
N LYS A 193 -17.69 -13.64 -7.81
CA LYS A 193 -17.56 -14.06 -9.20
C LYS A 193 -17.01 -12.92 -10.05
N ILE A 194 -15.97 -13.20 -10.83
CA ILE A 194 -15.30 -12.22 -11.67
C ILE A 194 -15.52 -12.54 -13.14
N PHE A 195 -16.00 -11.56 -13.89
CA PHE A 195 -16.15 -11.57 -15.34
C PHE A 195 -15.27 -10.49 -15.95
N GLN A 196 -14.84 -10.67 -17.20
CA GLN A 196 -14.03 -9.67 -17.91
C GLN A 196 -14.62 -9.39 -19.29
N ASN A 197 -14.52 -8.14 -19.73
CA ASN A 197 -14.87 -7.68 -21.07
C ASN A 197 -16.30 -8.10 -21.50
N LEU A 198 -17.26 -8.02 -20.58
CA LEU A 198 -18.65 -8.32 -20.91
C LEU A 198 -19.19 -7.27 -21.91
N PRO A 199 -19.91 -7.69 -22.97
CA PRO A 199 -20.41 -6.78 -23.99
C PRO A 199 -21.66 -5.99 -23.55
N ASN A 200 -22.33 -6.44 -22.49
CA ASN A 200 -23.54 -5.83 -21.94
C ASN A 200 -23.45 -5.85 -20.41
N THR A 201 -24.17 -4.93 -19.76
CA THR A 201 -24.32 -4.92 -18.30
C THR A 201 -24.87 -6.26 -17.81
N LEU A 202 -24.27 -6.76 -16.73
CA LEU A 202 -24.66 -7.99 -16.06
C LEU A 202 -25.77 -7.69 -15.05
N ASP A 203 -26.82 -8.50 -15.06
CA ASP A 203 -27.87 -8.49 -14.03
C ASP A 203 -27.67 -9.67 -13.06
N PHE A 204 -28.36 -9.65 -11.92
CA PHE A 204 -28.21 -10.66 -10.86
C PHE A 204 -28.53 -12.08 -11.34
N ASP A 205 -29.62 -12.25 -12.12
CA ASP A 205 -30.00 -13.54 -12.70
C ASP A 205 -28.88 -14.13 -13.58
N LYS A 206 -28.30 -13.34 -14.48
CA LYS A 206 -27.18 -13.78 -15.31
C LYS A 206 -25.92 -14.01 -14.48
N ALA A 207 -25.63 -13.15 -13.51
CA ALA A 207 -24.45 -13.29 -12.65
C ALA A 207 -24.46 -14.61 -11.85
N GLU A 208 -25.64 -15.07 -11.43
CA GLU A 208 -25.79 -16.34 -10.74
C GLU A 208 -25.59 -17.55 -11.65
N ASN A 209 -26.06 -17.49 -12.90
CA ASN A 209 -26.13 -18.65 -13.79
C ASN A 209 -24.99 -18.75 -14.80
N MET A 210 -24.33 -17.64 -15.14
CA MET A 210 -23.21 -17.62 -16.07
C MET A 210 -21.92 -18.13 -15.42
N GLU A 211 -21.08 -18.78 -16.22
CA GLU A 211 -19.74 -19.20 -15.79
C GLU A 211 -18.81 -17.98 -15.70
N PRO A 212 -18.24 -17.67 -14.53
CA PRO A 212 -17.31 -16.57 -14.39
C PRO A 212 -15.93 -16.92 -14.95
N THR A 213 -15.13 -15.89 -15.25
CA THR A 213 -13.71 -16.08 -15.60
C THR A 213 -12.95 -16.70 -14.42
N GLN A 214 -13.29 -16.29 -13.21
CA GLN A 214 -12.80 -16.84 -11.95
C GLN A 214 -13.82 -16.64 -10.84
N THR A 215 -13.98 -17.64 -9.98
CA THR A 215 -14.67 -17.51 -8.69
C THR A 215 -13.63 -17.44 -7.58
N LEU A 216 -13.87 -16.59 -6.60
CA LEU A 216 -13.10 -16.44 -5.37
C LEU A 216 -14.01 -16.75 -4.18
N GLU A 217 -13.48 -17.51 -3.24
CA GLU A 217 -14.08 -17.75 -1.93
C GLU A 217 -13.17 -17.05 -0.91
N LEU A 218 -13.56 -15.85 -0.50
CA LEU A 218 -12.74 -14.99 0.35
C LEU A 218 -12.87 -15.40 1.81
N THR A 219 -11.77 -15.24 2.54
CA THR A 219 -11.67 -15.43 3.98
C THR A 219 -11.55 -14.08 4.70
N PRO A 220 -11.75 -14.02 6.03
CA PRO A 220 -11.52 -12.79 6.80
C PRO A 220 -10.12 -12.20 6.60
N GLU A 221 -9.11 -13.04 6.38
CA GLU A 221 -7.73 -12.62 6.09
C GLU A 221 -7.56 -11.99 4.70
N ASP A 222 -8.32 -12.48 3.71
CA ASP A 222 -8.29 -11.96 2.34
C ASP A 222 -8.87 -10.54 2.23
N VAL A 223 -9.83 -10.20 3.10
CA VAL A 223 -10.50 -8.88 3.10
C VAL A 223 -9.84 -7.86 4.03
N MET A 224 -8.69 -8.20 4.64
CA MET A 224 -7.92 -7.27 5.45
C MET A 224 -7.21 -6.23 4.58
N GLU A 225 -7.08 -5.01 5.11
CA GLU A 225 -6.29 -3.97 4.46
C GLU A 225 -4.84 -4.45 4.28
N GLY A 226 -4.34 -4.37 3.05
CA GLY A 226 -2.99 -4.80 2.70
C GLY A 226 -2.92 -6.12 1.94
N THR A 227 -3.96 -6.95 1.98
CA THR A 227 -3.93 -8.31 1.42
C THR A 227 -4.16 -8.30 -0.09
N LEU A 228 -3.32 -9.03 -0.82
CA LEU A 228 -3.51 -9.32 -2.25
C LEU A 228 -4.19 -10.66 -2.49
N ILE A 229 -5.29 -10.62 -3.23
CA ILE A 229 -5.95 -11.83 -3.72
C ILE A 229 -5.44 -12.12 -5.13
N ASN A 230 -4.77 -13.25 -5.30
CA ASN A 230 -4.19 -13.63 -6.58
C ASN A 230 -5.27 -14.01 -7.60
N LEU A 231 -5.22 -13.34 -8.74
CA LEU A 231 -6.01 -13.69 -9.91
C LEU A 231 -5.22 -14.68 -10.78
N ARG A 232 -5.93 -15.44 -11.61
CA ARG A 232 -5.29 -16.30 -12.63
C ARG A 232 -4.75 -15.43 -13.75
N TYR A 233 -3.60 -14.80 -13.54
CA TYR A 233 -2.97 -13.84 -14.45
C TYR A 233 -3.03 -14.24 -15.93
N VAL A 234 -2.85 -15.53 -16.24
CA VAL A 234 -2.95 -16.09 -17.60
C VAL A 234 -4.31 -15.84 -18.29
N LYS A 235 -5.40 -15.72 -17.54
CA LYS A 235 -6.74 -15.39 -18.04
C LYS A 235 -6.96 -13.89 -18.22
N TYR A 236 -6.22 -13.06 -17.50
CA TYR A 236 -6.40 -11.61 -17.43
C TYR A 236 -5.27 -10.85 -18.13
N GLN A 237 -4.95 -11.23 -19.38
CA GLN A 237 -3.87 -10.60 -20.16
C GLN A 237 -4.31 -9.38 -20.99
N ASN A 238 -5.62 -9.16 -21.14
CA ASN A 238 -6.18 -8.06 -21.91
C ASN A 238 -7.56 -7.71 -21.35
N VAL A 239 -7.56 -6.90 -20.30
CA VAL A 239 -8.78 -6.48 -19.58
C VAL A 239 -9.04 -5.01 -19.88
N GLN A 240 -10.23 -4.72 -20.41
CA GLN A 240 -10.75 -3.36 -20.62
C GLN A 240 -11.84 -3.05 -19.61
N SER A 241 -12.65 -4.04 -19.24
CA SER A 241 -13.60 -3.95 -18.15
C SER A 241 -13.59 -5.24 -17.32
N ILE A 242 -13.87 -5.10 -16.03
CA ILE A 242 -14.04 -6.22 -15.11
C ILE A 242 -15.35 -6.03 -14.35
N THR A 243 -16.15 -7.09 -14.29
CA THR A 243 -17.40 -7.09 -13.55
C THR A 243 -17.25 -8.05 -12.38
N ILE A 244 -17.47 -7.56 -11.17
CA ILE A 244 -17.38 -8.28 -9.91
C ILE A 244 -18.79 -8.45 -9.38
N PHE A 245 -19.26 -9.68 -9.31
CA PHE A 245 -20.50 -10.03 -8.65
C PHE A 245 -20.19 -10.59 -7.27
N VAL A 246 -20.60 -9.87 -6.24
CA VAL A 246 -20.57 -10.32 -4.85
C VAL A 246 -21.90 -11.01 -4.58
N LYS A 247 -21.84 -12.30 -4.27
CA LYS A 247 -23.03 -13.13 -4.07
C LYS A 247 -23.47 -13.16 -2.61
N ASP A 248 -22.51 -13.20 -1.68
CA ASP A 248 -22.74 -13.25 -0.25
C ASP A 248 -21.56 -12.65 0.54
N ASN A 249 -21.74 -12.49 1.85
CA ASN A 249 -20.76 -11.96 2.79
C ASN A 249 -20.29 -12.99 3.83
N LEU A 250 -19.21 -12.65 4.56
CA LEU A 250 -18.48 -13.54 5.45
C LEU A 250 -19.31 -14.01 6.65
N GLY A 251 -20.09 -13.10 7.25
CA GLY A 251 -20.85 -13.31 8.48
C GLY A 251 -22.33 -13.63 8.28
N GLY A 252 -22.84 -13.61 7.04
CA GLY A 252 -24.27 -13.78 6.76
C GLY A 252 -25.12 -12.58 7.21
N ALA A 253 -24.56 -11.37 7.10
CA ALA A 253 -25.28 -10.12 7.34
C ALA A 253 -26.26 -9.82 6.18
N ASP A 254 -27.23 -8.94 6.43
CA ASP A 254 -28.24 -8.56 5.43
C ASP A 254 -27.66 -7.69 4.29
N THR A 255 -26.54 -7.01 4.53
CA THR A 255 -25.86 -6.15 3.55
C THR A 255 -24.38 -6.52 3.44
N THR A 256 -23.76 -6.14 2.33
CA THR A 256 -22.32 -6.29 2.11
C THR A 256 -21.64 -4.94 2.02
N GLN A 257 -20.54 -4.80 2.75
CA GLN A 257 -19.71 -3.59 2.80
C GLN A 257 -18.33 -3.83 2.18
N ILE A 258 -17.90 -2.92 1.32
CA ILE A 258 -16.56 -2.87 0.73
C ILE A 258 -15.93 -1.50 1.03
N ASN A 259 -14.91 -1.50 1.87
CA ASN A 259 -14.15 -0.31 2.25
C ASN A 259 -13.22 0.14 1.12
N TYR A 260 -12.65 -0.80 0.37
CA TYR A 260 -11.73 -0.48 -0.71
C TYR A 260 -11.75 -1.56 -1.79
N LEU A 261 -11.66 -1.13 -3.05
CA LEU A 261 -11.53 -1.97 -4.22
C LEU A 261 -10.39 -1.45 -5.10
N GLY A 262 -9.42 -2.30 -5.38
CA GLY A 262 -8.25 -1.95 -6.18
C GLY A 262 -7.72 -3.13 -6.98
N PHE A 263 -6.85 -2.83 -7.94
CA PHE A 263 -6.29 -3.83 -8.85
C PHE A 263 -4.79 -3.63 -8.97
N VAL A 264 -4.04 -4.73 -8.96
CA VAL A 264 -2.60 -4.75 -9.18
C VAL A 264 -2.32 -5.49 -10.48
N GLY A 265 -1.47 -4.90 -11.32
CA GLY A 265 -1.24 -5.43 -12.65
C GLY A 265 -0.24 -4.63 -13.47
N SER A 266 -0.32 -4.73 -14.79
CA SER A 266 0.53 -3.94 -15.70
C SER A 266 -0.27 -3.47 -16.91
N THR A 267 0.25 -2.51 -17.65
CA THR A 267 -0.36 -2.09 -18.93
C THR A 267 -0.11 -3.14 -20.02
N ALA A 268 -1.03 -3.30 -20.97
CA ALA A 268 -0.86 -4.25 -22.07
C ALA A 268 0.18 -3.79 -23.12
N ALA A 269 0.32 -2.47 -23.31
CA ALA A 269 1.39 -1.87 -24.09
C ALA A 269 2.60 -1.56 -23.20
N SER A 270 3.82 -1.66 -23.75
CA SER A 270 5.04 -1.17 -23.12
C SER A 270 5.04 0.37 -23.12
N THR A 271 4.22 0.97 -22.27
CA THR A 271 4.27 2.42 -22.06
C THR A 271 5.56 2.72 -21.34
N ASN A 272 6.42 3.50 -22.00
CA ASN A 272 7.68 3.96 -21.47
C ASN A 272 7.37 4.82 -20.23
N MET A 273 7.72 4.35 -19.02
CA MET A 273 7.41 5.00 -17.73
C MET A 273 8.06 6.40 -17.57
N SER A 274 8.83 6.84 -18.57
CA SER A 274 9.49 8.14 -18.67
C SER A 274 8.52 9.32 -18.85
N ASP A 275 7.28 9.08 -19.29
CA ASP A 275 6.34 10.15 -19.66
C ASP A 275 5.43 10.64 -18.52
N PHE A 276 5.39 9.96 -17.37
CA PHE A 276 4.69 10.43 -16.17
C PHE A 276 5.60 11.27 -15.27
N LYS A 277 6.11 12.39 -15.79
CA LYS A 277 6.52 13.49 -14.92
C LYS A 277 5.26 14.17 -14.39
N ARG A 278 5.03 14.10 -13.07
CA ARG A 278 4.11 15.00 -12.36
C ARG A 278 4.39 16.43 -12.81
N VAL A 279 3.43 17.05 -13.50
CA VAL A 279 3.41 18.50 -13.68
C VAL A 279 3.07 19.09 -12.32
N ALA A 280 4.09 19.24 -11.46
CA ALA A 280 3.99 20.13 -10.32
C ALA A 280 3.73 21.53 -10.88
N GLY A 281 2.55 22.07 -10.57
CA GLY A 281 2.11 23.36 -11.05
C GLY A 281 3.20 24.42 -10.84
N LYS A 282 3.60 25.07 -11.94
CA LYS A 282 4.28 26.35 -11.85
C LYS A 282 3.31 27.32 -11.18
N LYS A 283 3.58 27.60 -9.91
CA LYS A 283 3.05 28.75 -9.18
C LYS A 283 3.39 29.99 -10.03
N GLY A 284 2.38 30.81 -10.32
CA GLY A 284 2.50 31.96 -11.21
C GLY A 284 3.67 32.87 -10.84
N GLU A 285 4.48 33.20 -11.84
CA GLU A 285 5.34 34.37 -11.79
C GLU A 285 4.51 35.56 -12.23
N SER A 286 4.40 36.52 -11.31
CA SER A 286 3.88 37.85 -11.53
C SER A 286 4.72 38.57 -12.59
N HIS A 287 4.07 39.19 -13.57
CA HIS A 287 4.46 40.47 -14.16
C HIS A 287 3.25 41.10 -14.86
#